data_AF-A0A8H8CJQ4-F1
#
_entry.id   AF-A0A8H8CJQ4-F1
#
_cell.length_a   1.000
_cell.length_b   1.000
_cell.length_c   1.000
_cell.angle_alpha   90.00
_cell.angle_beta   90.00
_cell.angle_gamma   90.00
#
_symmetry.space_group_name_H-M   'P 1'
#
loop_
_entity.id
_entity.type
_entity.pdbx_description
1 polymer ?
#
loop_
_entity_poly.entity_id
_entity_poly.type
_entity_poly.pdbx_seq_one_letter_code
_entity_poly.pdbx_strand_id
1 'polypeptide(L)'
;MAVKTHTWISLWFILTVPVILWDAGYCFMRPRSMEGGDLHWIWKPYALYQKVYGLPSLESGDGFTNAQSLLNVIETFMNIAYVYLAHVAQWPGAIVIGFAAITMTLSKTILYWAQEYYCGYCAIGHNNLWNLIVLWIIPNGLWIVVPTFIVAQFAKDLVDTLNFADAQSKKISSAKKQ
;
A
#
# COMPACT_ATOMS: atom_id res chain seq x y z
N MET A 1 1.01 7.14 28.41
CA MET A 1 0.25 5.94 27.97
C MET A 1 1.08 5.24 26.92
N ALA A 2 1.24 3.92 27.00
CA ALA A 2 1.93 3.17 25.95
C ALA A 2 1.15 3.31 24.62
N VAL A 3 1.86 3.38 23.49
CA VAL A 3 1.20 3.45 22.18
C VAL A 3 0.47 2.14 21.94
N LYS A 4 -0.83 2.21 21.63
CA LYS A 4 -1.60 1.03 21.23
C LYS A 4 -1.12 0.58 19.86
N THR A 5 -0.55 -0.61 19.78
CA THR A 5 -0.06 -1.22 18.54
C THR A 5 -0.68 -2.60 18.35
N HIS A 6 -0.73 -3.02 17.09
CA HIS A 6 -1.16 -4.37 16.71
C HIS A 6 0.00 -5.03 15.98
N THR A 7 0.47 -6.16 16.51
CA THR A 7 1.64 -6.87 15.96
C THR A 7 1.42 -7.25 14.50
N TRP A 8 0.25 -7.77 14.14
CA TRP A 8 -0.06 -8.17 12.77
C TRP A 8 -0.04 -7.01 11.78
N ILE A 9 -0.47 -5.81 12.19
CA ILE A 9 -0.42 -4.59 11.36
C ILE A 9 1.03 -4.14 11.19
N SER A 10 1.81 -4.19 12.26
CA SER A 10 3.23 -3.82 12.22
C SER A 10 4.02 -4.77 11.33
N LEU A 11 3.72 -6.08 11.41
CA LEU A 11 4.28 -7.08 10.51
C LEU A 11 3.90 -6.81 9.06
N TRP A 12 2.64 -6.46 8.76
CA TRP A 12 2.25 -6.07 7.41
C TRP A 12 3.12 -4.92 6.88
N PHE A 13 3.26 -3.83 7.63
CA PHE A 13 4.10 -2.70 7.21
C PHE A 13 5.57 -3.07 7.03
N ILE A 14 6.13 -3.91 7.90
CA ILE A 14 7.54 -4.32 7.81
C ILE A 14 7.76 -5.24 6.60
N LEU A 15 6.89 -6.24 6.42
CA LEU A 15 7.04 -7.25 5.37
C LEU A 15 6.74 -6.69 3.98
N THR A 16 5.89 -5.67 3.89
CA THR A 16 5.53 -5.05 2.61
C THR A 16 6.60 -4.11 2.07
N VAL A 17 7.42 -3.48 2.92
CA VAL A 17 8.52 -2.58 2.51
C VAL A 17 9.44 -3.21 1.45
N PRO A 18 10.06 -4.39 1.66
CA PRO A 18 10.93 -4.98 0.64
C PRO A 18 10.18 -5.37 -0.64
N VAL A 19 8.92 -5.81 -0.53
CA VAL A 19 8.09 -6.17 -1.68
C VAL A 19 7.79 -4.94 -2.55
N ILE A 20 7.42 -3.82 -1.92
CA ILE A 20 7.10 -2.57 -2.62
C ILE A 20 8.35 -1.96 -3.26
N LEU A 21 9.48 -1.94 -2.55
CA LEU A 21 10.73 -1.42 -3.10
C LEU A 21 11.24 -2.25 -4.27
N TRP A 22 11.06 -3.58 -4.21
CA TRP A 22 11.38 -4.47 -5.32
C TRP A 22 10.54 -4.14 -6.56
N ASP A 23 9.23 -3.95 -6.39
CA ASP A 23 8.29 -3.60 -7.47
C ASP A 23 8.55 -2.19 -8.05
N ALA A 24 8.78 -1.19 -7.19
CA ALA A 24 9.12 0.15 -7.64
C ALA A 24 10.45 0.19 -8.41
N GLY A 25 11.45 -0.55 -7.91
CA GLY A 25 12.74 -0.70 -8.59
C GLY A 25 12.59 -1.35 -9.97
N TYR A 26 11.78 -2.42 -10.07
CA TYR A 26 11.44 -3.03 -11.35
C TYR A 26 10.85 -2.00 -12.32
N CYS A 27 9.85 -1.24 -11.87
CA CYS A 27 9.10 -0.32 -12.71
C CYS A 27 9.95 0.85 -13.23
N PHE A 28 10.72 1.51 -12.34
CA PHE A 28 11.56 2.65 -12.69
C PHE A 28 12.77 2.29 -13.56
N MET A 29 13.25 1.05 -13.47
CA MET A 29 14.38 0.59 -14.27
C MET A 29 13.97 0.05 -15.65
N ARG A 30 12.69 0.13 -16.04
CA ARG A 30 12.26 -0.27 -17.39
C ARG A 30 12.89 0.65 -18.45
N PRO A 31 13.36 0.12 -19.59
CA PRO A 31 13.31 -1.28 -20.02
C PRO A 31 14.45 -2.17 -19.51
N ARG A 32 15.47 -1.64 -18.82
CA ARG A 32 16.65 -2.39 -18.36
C ARG A 32 16.33 -3.54 -17.42
N SER A 33 15.27 -3.42 -16.61
CA SER A 33 14.78 -4.48 -15.70
C SER A 33 13.96 -5.58 -16.40
N MET A 34 13.48 -5.34 -17.62
CA MET A 34 12.65 -6.27 -18.37
C MET A 34 13.49 -7.32 -19.12
N GLU A 35 12.90 -8.45 -19.46
CA GLU A 35 13.48 -9.51 -20.29
C GLU A 35 14.09 -8.90 -21.56
N GLY A 36 15.39 -9.13 -21.77
CA GLY A 36 16.19 -8.49 -22.82
C GLY A 36 17.02 -7.28 -22.37
N GLY A 37 16.76 -6.73 -21.19
CA GLY A 37 17.51 -5.65 -20.56
C GLY A 37 18.74 -6.15 -19.77
N ASP A 38 19.71 -5.26 -19.56
CA ASP A 38 21.00 -5.56 -18.91
C ASP A 38 20.88 -5.74 -17.38
N LEU A 39 19.82 -5.23 -16.76
CA LEU A 39 19.52 -5.39 -15.33
C LEU A 39 18.49 -6.49 -15.04
N HIS A 40 17.98 -7.17 -16.06
CA HIS A 40 16.93 -8.19 -15.92
C HIS A 40 17.32 -9.32 -14.96
N TRP A 41 18.62 -9.60 -14.83
CA TRP A 41 19.11 -10.67 -13.96
C TRP A 41 18.72 -10.48 -12.48
N ILE A 42 18.49 -9.24 -12.04
CA ILE A 42 18.00 -8.92 -10.70
C ILE A 42 16.52 -9.32 -10.61
N TRP A 43 15.70 -8.91 -11.57
CA TRP A 43 14.25 -9.12 -11.59
C TRP A 43 13.81 -10.35 -12.41
N LYS A 44 14.62 -11.39 -12.52
CA LYS A 44 14.28 -12.62 -13.29
C LYS A 44 12.89 -13.19 -12.98
N PRO A 45 12.43 -13.26 -11.71
CA PRO A 45 11.09 -13.78 -11.42
C PRO A 45 9.95 -12.97 -12.07
N TYR A 46 10.20 -11.68 -12.38
CA TYR A 46 9.22 -10.79 -12.99
C TYR A 46 9.07 -10.99 -14.51
N ALA A 47 9.88 -11.85 -15.15
CA ALA A 47 9.74 -12.18 -16.57
C ALA A 47 8.33 -12.70 -16.94
N LEU A 48 7.69 -13.43 -16.02
CA LEU A 48 6.32 -13.90 -16.19
C LEU A 48 5.31 -12.73 -16.14
N TYR A 49 5.48 -11.81 -15.19
CA TYR A 49 4.61 -10.65 -14.99
C TYR A 49 4.73 -9.65 -16.14
N GLN A 50 5.92 -9.51 -16.72
CA GLN A 50 6.16 -8.69 -17.92
C GLN A 50 5.24 -9.05 -19.09
N LYS A 51 5.06 -10.36 -19.35
CA LYS A 51 4.23 -10.85 -20.46
C LYS A 51 2.74 -10.68 -20.18
N VAL A 52 2.36 -10.64 -18.90
CA VAL A 52 0.98 -10.51 -18.46
C VAL A 52 0.50 -9.07 -18.51
N TYR A 53 1.28 -8.08 -18.08
CA TYR A 53 0.83 -6.67 -18.11
C TYR A 53 1.93 -5.62 -18.29
N GLY A 54 3.21 -6.00 -18.25
CA GLY A 54 4.32 -5.04 -18.25
C GLY A 54 4.71 -4.48 -19.63
N LEU A 55 4.71 -5.32 -20.67
CA LEU A 55 5.07 -4.93 -22.05
C LEU A 55 4.07 -3.97 -22.71
N PRO A 56 2.75 -4.23 -22.67
CA PRO A 56 1.77 -3.34 -23.31
C PRO A 56 1.82 -1.91 -22.78
N SER A 57 2.00 -1.74 -21.46
CA SER A 57 2.10 -0.42 -20.82
C SER A 57 3.36 0.34 -21.28
N LEU A 58 4.49 -0.34 -21.44
CA LEU A 58 5.73 0.32 -21.90
C LEU A 58 5.64 0.71 -23.38
N GLU A 59 5.15 -0.19 -24.24
CA GLU A 59 5.06 0.04 -25.68
C GLU A 59 4.07 1.16 -26.04
N SER A 60 2.99 1.28 -25.27
CA SER A 60 1.99 2.35 -25.42
C SER A 60 2.39 3.69 -24.79
N GLY A 61 3.54 3.74 -24.09
CA GLY A 61 3.98 4.94 -23.37
C GLY A 61 3.06 5.31 -22.20
N ASP A 62 2.38 4.34 -21.61
CA ASP A 62 1.45 4.57 -20.51
C ASP A 62 2.21 4.88 -19.21
N GLY A 63 2.10 6.13 -18.75
CA GLY A 63 2.73 6.61 -17.53
C GLY A 63 2.12 6.07 -16.24
N PHE A 64 0.96 5.42 -16.30
CA PHE A 64 0.20 5.00 -15.13
C PHE A 64 1.02 4.09 -14.19
N THR A 65 1.69 3.07 -14.72
CA THR A 65 2.45 2.14 -13.87
C THR A 65 3.58 2.86 -13.11
N ASN A 66 4.34 3.75 -13.75
CA ASN A 66 5.41 4.48 -13.06
C ASN A 66 4.85 5.52 -12.07
N ALA A 67 3.70 6.14 -12.38
CA ALA A 67 3.01 7.02 -11.44
C ALA A 67 2.58 6.25 -10.16
N GLN A 68 2.08 5.02 -10.32
CA GLN A 68 1.78 4.15 -9.19
C GLN A 68 3.04 3.76 -8.42
N SER A 69 4.14 3.43 -9.10
CA SER A 69 5.42 3.12 -8.44
C SER A 69 5.98 4.29 -7.64
N LEU A 70 5.71 5.53 -8.04
CA LEU A 70 6.04 6.71 -7.24
C LEU A 70 5.23 6.77 -5.95
N LEU A 71 3.93 6.50 -6.00
CA LEU A 71 3.10 6.42 -4.81
C LEU A 71 3.59 5.30 -3.87
N ASN A 72 3.95 4.13 -4.42
CA ASN A 72 4.57 3.02 -3.69
C ASN A 72 5.77 3.48 -2.84
N VAL A 73 6.65 4.33 -3.39
CA VAL A 73 7.80 4.87 -2.66
C VAL A 73 7.35 5.77 -1.51
N ILE A 74 6.42 6.69 -1.76
CA ILE A 74 5.88 7.61 -0.73
C ILE A 74 5.23 6.80 0.40
N GLU A 75 4.38 5.83 0.06
CA GLU A 75 3.73 4.93 1.01
C GLU A 75 4.74 4.14 1.82
N THR A 76 5.81 3.66 1.19
CA THR A 76 6.88 2.92 1.89
C THR A 76 7.55 3.79 2.95
N PHE A 77 7.84 5.07 2.65
CA PHE A 77 8.36 5.99 3.66
C PHE A 77 7.38 6.19 4.82
N MET A 78 6.08 6.30 4.53
CA MET A 78 5.07 6.42 5.57
C MET A 78 4.93 5.13 6.40
N ASN A 79 5.06 3.95 5.79
CA ASN A 79 5.05 2.65 6.48
C ASN A 79 6.23 2.54 7.45
N ILE A 80 7.43 2.90 7.00
CA ILE A 80 8.64 2.94 7.84
C ILE A 80 8.45 3.97 8.98
N ALA A 81 7.93 5.16 8.67
CA ALA A 81 7.66 6.18 9.66
C ALA A 81 6.65 5.70 10.72
N TYR A 82 5.55 5.04 10.32
CA TYR A 82 4.61 4.43 11.24
C TYR A 82 5.31 3.44 12.18
N VAL A 83 6.09 2.50 11.64
CA VAL A 83 6.77 1.47 12.45
C VAL A 83 7.73 2.12 13.44
N TYR A 84 8.55 3.08 13.00
CA TYR A 84 9.46 3.81 13.88
C TYR A 84 8.70 4.59 14.97
N LEU A 85 7.67 5.34 14.60
CA LEU A 85 6.90 6.16 15.53
C LEU A 85 6.13 5.31 16.54
N ALA A 86 5.61 4.16 16.11
CA ALA A 86 4.83 3.25 16.94
C ALA A 86 5.70 2.43 17.91
N HIS A 87 6.89 1.98 17.48
CA HIS A 87 7.70 1.02 18.24
C HIS A 87 8.95 1.61 18.89
N VAL A 88 9.55 2.65 18.28
CA VAL A 88 10.80 3.25 18.78
C VAL A 88 10.52 4.57 19.49
N ALA A 89 9.92 5.54 18.79
CA ALA A 89 9.62 6.84 19.38
C ALA A 89 8.45 6.80 20.36
N GLN A 90 7.60 5.75 20.27
CA GLN A 90 6.40 5.58 21.09
C GLN A 90 5.51 6.84 21.09
N TRP A 91 5.33 7.44 19.91
CA TRP A 91 4.49 8.62 19.73
C TRP A 91 3.01 8.21 19.58
N PRO A 92 2.09 8.72 20.43
CA PRO A 92 0.66 8.36 20.34
C PRO A 92 0.02 8.68 18.99
N GLY A 93 0.54 9.69 18.27
CA GLY A 93 0.05 10.07 16.95
C GLY A 93 0.50 9.13 15.81
N ALA A 94 1.30 8.10 16.08
CA ALA A 94 1.76 7.15 15.06
C ALA A 94 0.58 6.53 14.27
N ILE A 95 -0.54 6.28 14.95
CA ILE A 95 -1.76 5.76 14.33
C ILE A 95 -2.29 6.64 13.18
N VAL A 96 -2.11 7.96 13.24
CA VAL A 96 -2.53 8.88 12.18
C VAL A 96 -1.72 8.63 10.91
N ILE A 97 -0.40 8.44 11.05
CA ILE A 97 0.51 8.13 9.94
C ILE A 97 0.17 6.76 9.35
N GLY A 98 -0.02 5.76 10.21
CA GLY A 98 -0.40 4.40 9.78
C GLY A 98 -1.74 4.38 9.04
N PHE A 99 -2.75 5.09 9.55
CA PHE A 99 -4.07 5.20 8.92
C PHE A 99 -4.00 5.88 7.56
N ALA A 100 -3.26 6.99 7.45
CA ALA A 100 -3.07 7.68 6.17
C ALA A 100 -2.34 6.80 5.14
N ALA A 101 -1.27 6.13 5.56
CA ALA A 101 -0.47 5.25 4.71
C ALA A 101 -1.32 4.10 4.14
N ILE A 102 -2.05 3.38 5.01
CA ILE A 102 -2.82 2.22 4.58
C ILE A 102 -4.05 2.58 3.74
N THR A 103 -4.63 3.76 3.98
CA THR A 103 -5.73 4.29 3.14
C THR A 103 -5.22 4.59 1.74
N MET A 104 -4.03 5.17 1.60
CA MET A 104 -3.39 5.41 0.31
C MET A 104 -3.18 4.10 -0.45
N THR A 105 -2.70 3.05 0.22
CA THR A 105 -2.52 1.71 -0.37
C THR A 105 -3.82 1.13 -0.87
N LEU A 106 -4.88 1.20 -0.07
CA LEU A 106 -6.20 0.72 -0.48
C LEU A 106 -6.72 1.51 -1.69
N SER A 107 -6.72 2.84 -1.62
CA SER A 107 -7.22 3.71 -2.69
C SER A 107 -6.46 3.52 -4.00
N LYS A 108 -5.13 3.44 -3.96
CA LYS A 108 -4.29 3.21 -5.14
C LYS A 108 -4.55 1.84 -5.75
N THR A 109 -4.74 0.80 -4.94
CA THR A 109 -5.01 -0.55 -5.46
C THR A 109 -6.40 -0.62 -6.08
N ILE A 110 -7.41 0.03 -5.50
CA ILE A 110 -8.74 0.18 -6.12
C ILE A 110 -8.64 0.94 -7.44
N LEU A 111 -7.83 2.01 -7.49
CA LEU A 111 -7.59 2.78 -8.72
C LEU A 111 -7.00 1.89 -9.82
N TYR A 112 -6.14 0.92 -9.48
CA TYR A 112 -5.61 -0.01 -10.48
C TYR A 112 -6.71 -0.84 -11.15
N TRP A 113 -7.62 -1.39 -10.35
CA TRP A 113 -8.77 -2.15 -10.88
C TRP A 113 -9.71 -1.27 -11.69
N ALA A 114 -9.96 -0.04 -11.22
CA ALA A 114 -10.79 0.91 -11.92
C ALA A 114 -10.17 1.30 -13.28
N GLN A 115 -8.86 1.53 -13.33
CA GLN A 115 -8.15 1.87 -14.56
C GLN A 115 -8.34 0.78 -15.61
N GLU A 116 -8.16 -0.49 -15.26
CA GLU A 116 -8.39 -1.60 -16.20
C GLU A 116 -9.84 -1.62 -16.70
N TYR A 117 -10.83 -1.41 -15.82
CA TYR A 117 -12.22 -1.37 -16.25
C TYR A 117 -12.49 -0.21 -17.23
N TYR A 118 -12.00 1.00 -16.94
CA TYR A 118 -12.26 2.18 -17.76
C TYR A 118 -11.45 2.24 -19.06
N CYS A 119 -10.27 1.61 -19.11
CA CYS A 119 -9.49 1.52 -20.34
C CYS A 119 -9.85 0.31 -21.22
N GLY A 120 -10.86 -0.47 -20.85
CA GLY A 120 -11.28 -1.65 -21.60
C GLY A 120 -10.32 -2.84 -21.47
N TYR A 121 -9.75 -3.03 -20.28
CA TYR A 121 -8.77 -4.06 -19.94
C TYR A 121 -7.48 -3.93 -20.76
N CYS A 122 -7.02 -2.70 -20.95
CA CYS A 122 -5.90 -2.37 -21.82
C CYS A 122 -4.57 -3.05 -21.42
N ALA A 123 -4.32 -3.31 -20.12
CA ALA A 123 -3.09 -3.96 -19.68
C ALA A 123 -3.26 -5.45 -19.41
N ILE A 124 -4.48 -5.94 -19.16
CA ILE A 124 -4.73 -7.33 -18.73
C ILE A 124 -5.59 -8.16 -19.68
N GLY A 125 -6.29 -7.54 -20.62
CA GLY A 125 -7.34 -8.16 -21.43
C GLY A 125 -6.85 -9.22 -22.43
N HIS A 126 -5.56 -9.23 -22.75
CA HIS A 126 -4.95 -10.23 -23.62
C HIS A 126 -4.60 -11.54 -22.91
N ASN A 127 -4.76 -11.61 -21.58
CA ASN A 127 -4.38 -12.80 -20.81
C ASN A 127 -5.46 -13.88 -20.81
N ASN A 128 -5.03 -15.14 -20.74
CA ASN A 128 -5.94 -16.22 -20.39
C ASN A 128 -6.41 -16.08 -18.93
N LEU A 129 -7.56 -16.69 -18.63
CA LEU A 129 -8.22 -16.57 -17.33
C LEU A 129 -7.34 -17.05 -16.16
N TRP A 130 -6.54 -18.10 -16.36
CA TRP A 130 -5.68 -18.65 -15.32
C TRP A 130 -4.57 -17.67 -14.92
N ASN A 131 -3.85 -17.12 -15.90
CA ASN A 131 -2.80 -16.13 -15.66
C ASN A 131 -3.37 -14.87 -15.03
N LEU A 132 -4.54 -14.42 -15.49
CA LEU A 132 -5.24 -13.28 -14.91
C LEU A 132 -5.56 -13.52 -13.41
N ILE A 133 -6.13 -14.68 -13.08
CA ILE A 133 -6.49 -15.00 -11.69
C ILE A 133 -5.24 -15.06 -10.80
N VAL A 134 -4.24 -15.84 -11.19
CA VAL A 134 -3.10 -16.17 -10.33
C VAL A 134 -2.10 -15.02 -10.22
N LEU A 135 -1.85 -14.30 -11.31
CA LEU A 135 -0.78 -13.29 -11.38
C LEU A 135 -1.28 -11.86 -11.19
N TRP A 136 -2.59 -11.62 -11.33
CA TRP A 136 -3.17 -10.28 -11.21
C TRP A 136 -4.25 -10.18 -10.15
N ILE A 137 -5.31 -11.00 -10.20
CA ILE A 137 -6.45 -10.89 -9.27
C ILE A 137 -6.03 -11.25 -7.84
N ILE A 138 -5.41 -12.41 -7.61
CA ILE A 138 -5.05 -12.85 -6.26
C ILE A 138 -4.05 -11.89 -5.60
N PRO A 139 -2.93 -11.50 -6.26
CA PRO A 139 -1.97 -10.58 -5.66
C PRO A 139 -2.60 -9.21 -5.34
N ASN A 140 -3.30 -8.59 -6.29
CA ASN A 140 -3.93 -7.29 -6.05
C ASN A 140 -5.10 -7.40 -5.04
N GLY A 141 -5.82 -8.51 -5.04
CA GLY A 141 -6.88 -8.80 -4.07
C GLY A 141 -6.36 -8.83 -2.63
N LEU A 142 -5.17 -9.40 -2.39
CA LEU A 142 -4.51 -9.35 -1.08
C LEU A 142 -4.26 -7.90 -0.62
N TRP A 143 -3.82 -7.05 -1.55
CA TRP A 143 -3.61 -5.60 -1.34
C TRP A 143 -4.90 -4.78 -1.21
N ILE A 144 -6.06 -5.38 -1.40
CA ILE A 144 -7.36 -4.75 -1.08
C ILE A 144 -7.85 -5.26 0.27
N VAL A 145 -7.88 -6.57 0.45
CA VAL A 145 -8.46 -7.22 1.63
C VAL A 145 -7.70 -6.84 2.89
N VAL A 146 -6.37 -7.00 2.92
CA VAL A 146 -5.59 -6.74 4.14
C VAL A 146 -5.59 -5.24 4.50
N PRO A 147 -5.34 -4.30 3.57
CA PRO A 147 -5.48 -2.88 3.86
C PRO A 147 -6.88 -2.48 4.34
N THR A 148 -7.95 -3.08 3.83
CA THR A 148 -9.32 -2.82 4.32
C THR A 148 -9.48 -3.14 5.81
N PHE A 149 -8.98 -4.30 6.25
CA PHE A 149 -9.03 -4.68 7.67
C PHE A 149 -8.17 -3.77 8.55
N ILE A 150 -6.99 -3.36 8.08
CA ILE A 150 -6.11 -2.44 8.80
C ILE A 150 -6.76 -1.05 8.92
N VAL A 151 -7.35 -0.52 7.84
CA VAL A 151 -8.10 0.75 7.84
C VAL A 151 -9.22 0.69 8.87
N ALA A 152 -10.02 -0.38 8.88
CA ALA A 152 -11.11 -0.54 9.84
C ALA A 152 -10.61 -0.59 11.29
N GLN A 153 -9.52 -1.32 11.55
CA GLN A 153 -8.92 -1.43 12.88
C GLN A 153 -8.36 -0.08 13.37
N PHE A 154 -7.61 0.63 12.52
CA PHE A 154 -7.07 1.95 12.87
C PHE A 154 -8.17 3.01 13.00
N ALA A 155 -9.22 2.97 12.18
CA ALA A 155 -10.36 3.86 12.33
C ALA A 155 -11.03 3.67 13.70
N LYS A 156 -11.25 2.41 14.12
CA LYS A 156 -11.79 2.10 15.45
C LYS A 156 -10.90 2.66 16.57
N ASP A 157 -9.59 2.41 16.50
CA ASP A 157 -8.65 2.87 17.53
C ASP A 157 -8.52 4.40 17.59
N LEU A 158 -8.61 5.08 16.44
CA LEU A 158 -8.68 6.55 16.37
C LEU A 158 -9.95 7.08 17.03
N VAL A 159 -11.11 6.52 16.69
CA VAL A 159 -12.41 6.91 17.26
C VAL A 159 -12.43 6.69 18.78
N ASP A 160 -11.91 5.55 19.27
CA ASP A 160 -11.80 5.27 20.70
C ASP A 160 -10.95 6.34 21.42
N THR A 161 -9.84 6.75 20.79
CA THR A 161 -8.95 7.80 21.32
C THR A 161 -9.65 9.16 21.38
N LEU A 162 -10.40 9.52 20.33
CA LEU A 162 -11.15 10.78 20.27
C LEU A 162 -12.27 10.81 21.33
N ASN A 163 -13.02 9.72 21.47
CA ASN A 163 -14.08 9.61 22.48
C ASN A 163 -13.51 9.70 23.91
N PHE A 164 -12.36 9.07 24.16
CA PHE A 164 -11.69 9.19 25.45
C PHE A 164 -11.26 10.63 25.73
N ALA A 165 -10.66 11.32 24.75
CA ALA A 165 -10.24 12.71 24.89
C ALA A 165 -11.41 13.65 25.16
N ASP A 166 -12.54 13.49 24.47
CA ASP A 166 -13.78 14.25 24.70
C ASP A 166 -14.33 14.03 26.12
N ALA A 167 -14.39 12.78 26.58
CA ALA A 167 -14.87 12.45 27.92
C ALA A 167 -13.99 13.09 29.02
N GLN A 168 -12.66 13.07 28.87
CA GLN A 168 -11.75 13.74 29.81
C GLN A 168 -11.91 15.26 29.77
N SER A 169 -12.04 15.85 28.58
CA SER A 169 -12.26 17.28 28.40
C SER A 169 -13.53 17.75 29.13
N LYS A 170 -14.64 17.00 29.00
CA LYS A 170 -15.89 17.27 29.71
C LYS A 170 -15.73 17.19 31.23
N LYS A 171 -15.03 16.17 31.74
CA LYS A 171 -14.77 15.98 33.17
C LYS A 171 -13.93 17.12 33.77
N ILE A 172 -12.89 17.56 33.06
CA ILE A 172 -12.06 18.70 33.48
C ILE A 172 -12.88 19.99 33.50
N SER A 173 -13.73 20.18 32.48
CA SER A 173 -14.58 21.37 32.37
C SER A 173 -15.65 21.44 33.47
N SER A 174 -16.23 20.30 33.87
CA SER A 174 -17.18 20.26 34.98
C SER A 174 -16.52 20.49 36.34
N ALA A 175 -15.30 19.98 36.53
CA ALA A 175 -14.55 20.15 37.78
C ALA A 175 -14.10 21.61 38.03
N LYS A 176 -13.88 22.41 36.97
CA LYS A 176 -13.57 23.85 37.09
C LYS A 176 -14.78 24.74 37.41
N LYS A 177 -16.00 24.22 37.31
CA LYS A 177 -17.25 24.96 37.60
C LYS A 177 -17.76 24.74 39.04
N GLN A 178 -17.17 23.80 39.79
CA GLN A 178 -17.37 23.61 41.22
C GLN A 178 -16.28 24.33 41.99
#